data_AF-A0A0B3RHI2-F1
#
_entry.id   AF-A0A0B3RHI2-F1
#
_cell.length_a   1.000
_cell.length_b   1.000
_cell.length_c   1.000
_cell.angle_alpha   90.00
_cell.angle_beta   90.00
_cell.angle_gamma   90.00
#
_symmetry.space_group_name_H-M   'P 1'
#
loop_
_entity.id
_entity.type
_entity.pdbx_description
1 polymer ?
#
loop_
_entity_poly.entity_id
_entity_poly.type
_entity_poly.pdbx_seq_one_letter_code
_entity_poly.pdbx_strand_id
1 'polypeptide(L)'
;MGQGLDKFAAEVAEATGSGVTVEVFHNSQLGDTTEMLDQVRAGTGVGTVTDVARLSEFVLSLVIMSAPFLFDSYEDADKFALSDAYLGWGDVLAEEAGLVMLASTWY
;
A
#
# COMPACT_ATOMS: atom_id res chain seq x y z
N MET A 1 13.19 -2.15 -2.58
CA MET A 1 11.91 -1.58 -3.07
C MET A 1 11.76 -1.69 -4.59
N GLY A 2 12.70 -1.19 -5.42
CA GLY A 2 12.56 -1.23 -6.89
C GLY A 2 12.19 -2.60 -7.49
N GLN A 3 12.91 -3.66 -7.11
CA GLN A 3 12.64 -5.03 -7.60
C GLN A 3 11.21 -5.54 -7.30
N GLY A 4 10.60 -5.10 -6.19
CA GLY A 4 9.23 -5.48 -5.84
C GLY A 4 8.20 -4.81 -6.74
N LEU A 5 8.40 -3.53 -7.07
CA LEU A 5 7.55 -2.79 -8.01
C LEU A 5 7.73 -3.29 -9.44
N ASP A 6 8.95 -3.64 -9.85
CA ASP A 6 9.20 -4.25 -11.16
C ASP A 6 8.49 -5.60 -11.30
N LYS A 7 8.50 -6.41 -10.23
CA LYS A 7 7.75 -7.68 -10.18
C LYS A 7 6.24 -7.45 -10.24
N PHE A 8 5.73 -6.50 -9.45
CA PHE A 8 4.31 -6.12 -9.50
C PHE A 8 3.88 -5.69 -10.90
N ALA A 9 4.69 -4.86 -11.57
CA ALA A 9 4.40 -4.42 -12.94
C ALA A 9 4.34 -5.59 -13.93
N ALA A 10 5.26 -6.55 -13.83
CA ALA A 10 5.27 -7.75 -14.66
C ALA A 10 4.04 -8.65 -14.41
N GLU A 11 3.69 -8.89 -13.14
CA GLU A 11 2.54 -9.72 -12.76
C GLU A 11 1.21 -9.09 -13.19
N VAL A 12 1.07 -7.76 -13.09
CA VAL A 12 -0.12 -7.05 -13.59
C VAL A 12 -0.23 -7.17 -15.11
N ALA A 13 0.88 -7.00 -15.84
CA ALA A 13 0.88 -7.13 -17.30
C ALA A 13 0.50 -8.56 -17.73
N GLU A 14 1.00 -9.59 -17.02
CA GLU A 14 0.64 -10.99 -17.28
C GLU A 14 -0.83 -11.27 -16.97
N ALA A 15 -1.29 -10.91 -15.77
CA ALA A 15 -2.65 -11.18 -15.31
C ALA A 15 -3.72 -10.48 -16.14
N THR A 16 -3.40 -9.34 -16.75
CA THR A 16 -4.33 -8.55 -17.56
C THR A 16 -4.17 -8.77 -19.06
N GLY A 17 -3.28 -9.67 -19.50
CA GLY A 17 -2.98 -9.84 -20.92
C GLY A 17 -2.50 -8.54 -21.56
N SER A 18 -1.72 -7.74 -20.82
CA SER A 18 -1.26 -6.39 -21.18
C SER A 18 -2.37 -5.33 -21.32
N GLY A 19 -3.57 -5.59 -20.77
CA GLY A 19 -4.65 -4.59 -20.69
C GLY A 19 -4.39 -3.47 -19.66
N VAL A 20 -3.51 -3.73 -18.69
CA VAL A 20 -3.03 -2.73 -17.72
C VAL A 20 -1.50 -2.72 -17.75
N THR A 21 -0.93 -1.51 -17.84
CA THR A 21 0.52 -1.28 -17.80
C THR A 21 0.85 -0.46 -16.56
N VAL A 22 1.87 -0.90 -15.81
CA VAL A 22 2.42 -0.19 -14.66
C VAL A 22 3.81 0.33 -15.02
N GLU A 23 4.00 1.64 -14.96
CA GLU A 23 5.29 2.29 -15.17
C GLU A 23 5.94 2.62 -13.82
N VAL A 24 7.16 2.14 -13.60
CA VAL A 24 7.86 2.29 -12.31
C VAL A 24 8.83 3.47 -12.37
N PHE A 25 8.54 4.51 -11.57
CA PHE A 25 9.36 5.71 -11.45
C PHE A 25 10.22 5.66 -10.18
N HIS A 26 11.53 5.48 -10.37
CA HIS A 26 12.49 5.35 -9.27
C HIS A 26 12.96 6.73 -8.77
N ASN A 27 13.62 6.77 -7.61
CA ASN A 27 14.32 7.95 -7.07
C ASN A 27 13.43 9.21 -6.96
N SER A 28 12.18 9.06 -6.51
CA SER A 28 11.24 10.17 -6.28
C SER A 28 11.01 11.07 -7.51
N GLN A 29 11.08 10.49 -8.71
CA GLN A 29 10.87 11.22 -9.97
C GLN A 29 9.49 11.90 -10.08
N LEU A 30 8.49 11.40 -9.36
CA LEU A 30 7.12 11.94 -9.37
C LEU A 30 6.79 12.80 -8.13
N GLY A 31 7.76 13.00 -7.24
CA GLY A 31 7.58 13.70 -5.97
C GLY A 31 7.94 12.83 -4.76
N ASP A 32 7.83 13.44 -3.57
CA ASP A 32 7.94 12.70 -2.32
C ASP A 32 6.66 11.89 -2.02
N THR A 33 6.69 11.03 -0.99
CA THR A 33 5.55 10.16 -0.65
C THR A 33 4.28 10.94 -0.33
N THR A 34 4.39 12.10 0.31
CA THR A 34 3.23 12.92 0.70
C THR A 34 2.60 13.56 -0.54
N GLU A 35 3.42 14.15 -1.41
CA GLU A 35 2.97 14.71 -2.70
C GLU A 35 2.31 13.63 -3.56
N MET A 36 2.86 12.42 -3.57
CA MET A 36 2.28 11.29 -4.29
C MET A 36 0.91 10.87 -3.72
N LEU A 37 0.75 10.82 -2.39
CA LEU A 37 -0.55 10.52 -1.77
C LEU A 37 -1.60 11.58 -2.15
N ASP A 38 -1.24 12.87 -2.15
CA ASP A 38 -2.16 13.93 -2.57
C ASP A 38 -2.54 13.80 -4.05
N GLN A 39 -1.62 13.40 -4.93
CA GLN A 39 -1.93 13.12 -6.33
C GLN A 39 -2.92 11.96 -6.51
N VAL A 40 -2.76 10.86 -5.74
CA VAL A 40 -3.72 9.74 -5.74
C VAL A 40 -5.10 10.23 -5.34
N ARG A 41 -5.19 11.03 -4.26
CA ARG A 41 -6.46 11.57 -3.74
C ARG A 41 -7.12 12.55 -4.71
N ALA A 42 -6.33 13.25 -5.52
CA ALA A 42 -6.81 14.08 -6.61
C ALA A 42 -7.33 13.28 -7.83
N GLY A 43 -7.25 11.94 -7.80
CA GLY A 43 -7.71 11.05 -8.87
C GLY A 43 -6.67 10.80 -9.96
N THR A 44 -5.40 11.12 -9.72
CA THR A 44 -4.32 10.82 -10.67
C THR A 44 -4.04 9.32 -10.68
N GLY A 45 -3.79 8.74 -11.84
CA GLY A 45 -3.44 7.32 -12.01
C GLY A 45 -2.03 6.96 -11.55
N VAL A 46 -1.63 7.40 -10.37
CA VAL A 46 -0.34 7.08 -9.75
C VAL A 46 -0.55 6.17 -8.54
N GLY A 47 0.52 5.50 -8.13
CA GLY A 47 0.58 4.74 -6.88
C GLY A 47 1.91 5.00 -6.18
N THR A 48 1.97 4.77 -4.87
CA THR A 48 3.20 4.95 -4.09
C THR A 48 3.32 3.88 -3.02
N VAL A 49 4.56 3.54 -2.68
CA VAL A 49 4.86 2.74 -1.49
C VAL A 49 4.91 3.72 -0.30
N THR A 50 4.10 3.46 0.70
CA THR A 50 4.01 4.26 1.92
C THR A 50 4.06 3.37 3.15
N ASP A 51 3.96 3.97 4.33
CA ASP A 51 3.97 3.29 5.62
C ASP A 51 2.68 3.52 6.41
N VAL A 52 2.45 2.64 7.39
CA VAL A 52 1.27 2.67 8.27
C VAL A 52 1.18 3.93 9.13
N ALA A 53 2.30 4.61 9.41
CA ALA A 53 2.28 5.84 10.21
C ALA A 53 1.61 6.97 9.41
N ARG A 54 1.96 7.13 8.13
CA ARG A 54 1.27 8.07 7.23
C ARG A 54 -0.19 7.70 7.00
N LEU A 55 -0.50 6.41 6.81
CA LEU A 55 -1.89 5.98 6.63
C LEU A 55 -2.74 6.17 7.91
N SER A 56 -2.11 6.15 9.09
CA SER A 56 -2.80 6.36 10.36
C SER A 56 -3.31 7.79 10.58
N GLU A 57 -2.85 8.76 9.76
CA GLU A 57 -3.44 10.09 9.71
C GLU A 57 -4.88 10.08 9.18
N PHE A 58 -5.22 9.06 8.38
CA PHE A 58 -6.57 8.85 7.84
C PHE A 58 -7.34 7.82 8.67
N VAL A 59 -6.73 6.65 8.93
CA VAL A 59 -7.36 5.57 9.71
C VAL A 59 -6.51 5.29 10.93
N LEU A 60 -6.85 5.93 12.06
CA LEU A 60 -6.06 5.87 13.30
C LEU A 60 -5.74 4.43 13.75
N SER A 61 -6.64 3.48 13.52
CA SER A 61 -6.42 2.07 13.87
C SER A 61 -5.15 1.46 13.26
N LEU A 62 -4.69 1.94 12.10
CA LEU A 62 -3.45 1.48 11.47
C LEU A 62 -2.20 1.80 12.30
N VAL A 63 -2.26 2.75 13.25
CA VAL A 63 -1.11 3.10 14.09
C VAL A 63 -0.62 1.92 14.94
N ILE A 64 -1.51 0.99 15.29
CA ILE A 64 -1.13 -0.20 16.09
C ILE A 64 -0.05 -1.02 15.40
N MET A 65 0.00 -0.97 14.07
CA MET A 65 0.97 -1.70 13.28
C MET A 65 2.42 -1.21 13.44
N SER A 66 2.61 -0.03 14.03
CA SER A 66 3.93 0.49 14.39
C SER A 66 4.41 0.02 15.77
N ALA A 67 3.58 -0.73 16.51
CA ALA A 67 3.93 -1.19 17.85
C ALA A 67 5.10 -2.20 17.80
N PRO A 68 6.14 -2.01 18.63
CA PRO A 68 7.25 -2.95 18.69
C PRO A 68 6.79 -4.29 19.28
N PHE A 69 7.30 -5.39 18.75
CA PHE A 69 6.99 -6.76 19.20
C PHE A 69 5.50 -7.12 19.12
N LEU A 70 4.78 -6.58 18.12
CA LEU A 70 3.35 -6.85 17.94
C LEU A 70 3.05 -8.32 17.67
N PHE A 71 3.97 -9.04 17.01
CA PHE A 71 3.86 -10.45 16.68
C PHE A 71 5.12 -11.21 17.10
N ASP A 72 4.92 -12.44 17.60
CA ASP A 72 6.00 -13.33 18.02
C ASP A 72 6.64 -14.08 16.82
N SER A 73 5.92 -14.19 15.70
CA SER A 73 6.36 -14.87 14.48
C SER A 73 5.84 -14.20 13.21
N TYR A 74 6.48 -14.50 12.07
CA TYR A 74 5.99 -14.07 10.76
C TYR A 74 4.63 -14.68 10.41
N GLU A 75 4.35 -15.91 10.86
CA GLU A 75 3.05 -16.56 10.64
C GLU A 75 1.92 -15.82 11.34
N ASP A 76 2.16 -15.30 12.55
CA ASP A 76 1.19 -14.48 13.28
C ASP A 76 0.95 -13.14 12.57
N ALA A 77 2.00 -12.53 12.02
CA ALA A 77 1.90 -11.30 11.24
C ALA A 77 1.09 -11.51 9.95
N ASP A 78 1.37 -12.58 9.20
CA ASP A 78 0.63 -12.93 7.99
C ASP A 78 -0.84 -13.22 8.29
N LYS A 79 -1.11 -13.99 9.34
CA LYS A 79 -2.48 -14.28 9.78
C LYS A 79 -3.26 -13.01 10.12
N PHE A 80 -2.60 -12.04 10.77
CA PHE A 80 -3.22 -10.75 11.07
C PHE A 80 -3.45 -9.90 9.81
N ALA A 81 -2.46 -9.84 8.91
CA ALA A 81 -2.57 -9.09 7.65
C ALA A 81 -3.69 -9.61 6.72
N LEU A 82 -4.08 -10.88 6.88
CA LEU A 82 -5.21 -11.50 6.16
C LEU A 82 -6.52 -11.50 6.96
N SER A 83 -6.56 -10.89 8.15
CA SER A 83 -7.76 -10.85 8.98
C SER A 83 -8.78 -9.82 8.47
N ASP A 84 -10.06 -10.11 8.70
CA ASP A 84 -11.17 -9.19 8.36
C ASP A 84 -10.99 -7.80 8.97
N ALA A 85 -10.40 -7.72 10.18
CA ALA A 85 -10.14 -6.45 10.84
C ALA A 85 -9.13 -5.59 10.07
N TYR A 86 -8.03 -6.20 9.60
CA TYR A 86 -7.01 -5.48 8.86
C TYR A 86 -7.50 -5.08 7.47
N LEU A 87 -8.16 -6.00 6.75
CA LEU A 87 -8.75 -5.73 5.45
C LEU A 87 -9.83 -4.63 5.53
N GLY A 88 -10.67 -4.67 6.57
CA GLY A 88 -11.67 -3.65 6.82
C GLY A 88 -11.09 -2.24 7.03
N TRP A 89 -9.86 -2.11 7.56
CA TRP A 89 -9.19 -0.80 7.62
C TRP A 89 -8.78 -0.29 6.24
N GLY A 90 -8.49 -1.18 5.29
CA GLY A 90 -8.27 -0.85 3.88
C GLY A 90 -9.54 -0.30 3.23
N ASP A 91 -10.70 -0.88 3.55
CA ASP A 91 -11.99 -0.38 3.07
C ASP A 91 -12.29 1.02 3.62
N VAL A 92 -12.08 1.24 4.93
CA VAL A 92 -12.25 2.57 5.55
C VAL A 92 -11.29 3.58 4.92
N LEU A 93 -10.06 3.19 4.61
CA LEU A 93 -9.09 4.07 3.94
C LEU A 93 -9.57 4.49 2.55
N ALA A 94 -10.17 3.57 1.80
CA ALA A 94 -10.74 3.87 0.50
C ALA A 94 -11.94 4.83 0.61
N GLU A 95 -12.83 4.61 1.59
CA GLU A 95 -14.03 5.42 1.81
C GLU A 95 -13.70 6.83 2.33
N GLU A 96 -12.80 6.95 3.31
CA GLU A 96 -12.53 8.22 4.00
C GLU A 96 -11.44 9.06 3.33
N ALA A 97 -10.42 8.41 2.78
CA ALA A 97 -9.25 9.10 2.22
C ALA A 97 -9.19 9.06 0.68
N GLY A 98 -9.98 8.20 0.02
CA GLY A 98 -9.85 7.95 -1.41
C GLY A 98 -8.57 7.19 -1.78
N LEU A 99 -7.98 6.49 -0.81
CA LEU A 99 -6.73 5.75 -0.96
C LEU A 99 -7.01 4.25 -0.92
N VAL A 100 -6.71 3.54 -2.02
CA VAL A 100 -6.91 2.10 -2.11
C VAL A 100 -5.60 1.37 -1.84
N MET A 101 -5.58 0.52 -0.81
CA MET A 101 -4.45 -0.35 -0.52
C MET A 101 -4.44 -1.54 -1.49
N LEU A 102 -3.44 -1.61 -2.37
CA LEU A 102 -3.31 -2.72 -3.34
C LEU A 102 -2.61 -3.94 -2.75
N ALA A 103 -1.65 -3.70 -1.85
CA ALA A 103 -0.90 -4.74 -1.16
C ALA A 103 -0.39 -4.21 0.17
N SER A 104 -0.25 -5.11 1.14
CA SER A 104 0.45 -4.88 2.40
C SER A 104 1.45 -6.01 2.60
N THR A 105 2.73 -5.66 2.68
CA THR A 105 3.83 -6.62 2.78
C THR A 105 4.73 -6.24 3.96
N TRP A 106 5.10 -7.23 4.77
CA TRP A 106 5.88 -7.04 5.99
C TRP A 106 7.39 -7.36 5.82
N TYR A 107 7.83 -7.69 4.59
CA TYR A 107 9.18 -8.12 4.27
C TYR A 107 9.60 -7.75 2.84
#